data_AF-A0A6F8ZRY5-F1
#
_entry.id   AF-A0A6F8ZRY5-F1
#
_cell.length_a   1.000
_cell.length_b   1.000
_cell.length_c   1.000
_cell.angle_alpha   90.00
_cell.angle_beta   90.00
_cell.angle_gamma   90.00
#
_symmetry.space_group_name_H-M   'P 1'
#
loop_
_entity.id
_entity.type
_entity.pdbx_description
1 polymer ?
#
loop_
_entity_poly.entity_id
_entity_poly.type
_entity_poly.pdbx_seq_one_letter_code
_entity_poly.pdbx_strand_id
1 'polypeptide(L)'
;TLPTTQYELEIVAQDMKGRDVGLTGTSTATITITDKNDHAPEFTHSLMQLVTGMTHVQFQANVDEGSTGVVVNLTVDDRDDPATGAWRAIYSIINGDPTQSFEIQTNPDNNEGMLSLIKPLDYESLVFHTLLIKVENEDPLVPEVGYSSSSTATVHITILDVNEGPVFFPDPLQVTKMENIPLGSFVALLNATDPDVLQSQSIR
;
A
#
# COMPACT_ATOMS: atom_id res chain seq x y z
N THR A 1 -4.91 13.08 -21.35
CA THR A 1 -3.72 13.03 -22.22
C THR A 1 -3.98 13.61 -23.60
N LEU A 2 -3.06 14.43 -24.11
CA LEU A 2 -3.11 14.96 -25.49
C LEU A 2 -2.67 13.86 -26.48
N PRO A 3 -3.34 13.70 -27.63
CA PRO A 3 -3.00 12.67 -28.62
C PRO A 3 -1.70 12.96 -29.39
N THR A 4 -1.14 14.18 -29.28
CA THR A 4 0.09 14.58 -29.95
C THR A 4 0.88 15.55 -29.08
N THR A 5 2.05 15.09 -28.64
CA THR A 5 2.97 15.85 -27.79
C THR A 5 4.20 16.33 -28.55
N GLN A 6 4.34 16.04 -29.85
CA GLN A 6 5.48 16.45 -30.66
C GLN A 6 5.00 17.13 -31.95
N TYR A 7 5.56 18.29 -32.24
CA TYR A 7 5.30 19.07 -33.45
C TYR A 7 6.61 19.36 -34.15
N GLU A 8 6.65 19.16 -35.47
CA GLU A 8 7.78 19.54 -36.30
C GLU A 8 7.39 20.71 -37.18
N LEU A 9 8.15 21.80 -37.07
CA LEU A 9 7.97 22.98 -37.89
C LEU A 9 9.16 23.10 -38.83
N GLU A 10 8.90 23.12 -40.13
CA GLU A 10 9.90 23.53 -41.12
C GLU A 10 10.04 25.06 -41.08
N ILE A 11 11.26 25.52 -40.87
CA ILE A 11 11.63 26.93 -40.83
C ILE A 11 12.39 27.23 -42.13
N VAL A 12 11.86 28.14 -42.93
CA VAL A 12 12.50 28.62 -44.16
C VAL A 12 13.01 30.04 -43.94
N ALA A 13 14.30 30.25 -44.19
CA ALA A 13 14.91 31.58 -44.20
C ALA A 13 15.28 31.94 -45.65
N GLN A 14 14.88 33.14 -46.09
CA GLN A 14 15.20 33.65 -47.43
C GLN A 14 15.93 35.00 -47.32
N ASP A 15 17.04 35.13 -48.04
CA ASP A 15 17.77 36.40 -48.10
C ASP A 15 17.08 37.43 -49.01
N MET A 16 17.70 38.59 -49.23
CA MET A 16 17.18 39.67 -50.11
C MET A 16 15.76 40.15 -49.75
N LYS A 17 15.40 40.08 -48.46
CA LYS A 17 14.05 40.40 -47.92
C LYS A 17 12.92 39.56 -48.55
N GLY A 18 13.21 38.32 -48.93
CA GLY A 18 12.22 37.40 -49.49
C GLY A 18 11.83 37.71 -50.94
N ARG A 19 12.69 38.37 -51.71
CA ARG A 19 12.48 38.55 -53.16
C ARG A 19 12.65 37.21 -53.87
N ASP A 20 11.98 37.03 -55.01
CA ASP A 20 12.00 35.79 -55.80
C ASP A 20 13.40 35.34 -56.27
N VAL A 21 14.39 36.25 -56.26
CA VAL A 21 15.80 35.97 -56.58
C VAL A 21 16.65 35.60 -55.36
N GLY A 22 16.10 35.69 -54.15
CA GLY A 22 16.79 35.38 -52.90
C GLY A 22 16.92 33.88 -52.67
N LEU A 23 18.06 33.46 -52.12
CA LEU A 23 18.34 32.06 -51.80
C LEU A 23 17.68 31.66 -50.48
N THR A 24 17.21 30.41 -50.42
CA THR A 24 16.55 29.85 -49.24
C THR A 24 17.44 28.83 -48.53
N GLY A 25 17.42 28.84 -47.20
CA GLY A 25 17.87 27.74 -46.35
C GLY A 25 16.70 27.23 -45.51
N THR A 26 16.67 25.93 -45.24
CA THR A 26 15.65 25.30 -44.39
C THR A 26 16.26 24.67 -43.14
N SER A 27 15.48 24.61 -42.07
CA SER A 27 15.79 23.91 -40.82
C SER A 27 14.50 23.36 -40.23
N THR A 28 14.59 22.44 -39.28
CA THR A 28 13.43 21.87 -38.58
C THR A 28 13.51 22.19 -37.10
N ALA A 29 12.43 22.70 -36.53
CA ALA A 29 12.26 22.86 -35.10
C ALA A 29 11.29 21.81 -34.56
N THR A 30 11.74 21.06 -33.57
CA THR A 30 10.90 20.09 -32.85
C THR A 30 10.41 20.74 -31.56
N ILE A 31 9.09 20.79 -31.37
CA ILE A 31 8.44 21.28 -30.15
C ILE A 31 7.86 20.07 -29.44
N THR A 32 8.24 19.87 -28.18
CA THR A 32 7.69 18.82 -27.32
C THR A 32 6.84 19.44 -26.22
N ILE A 33 5.59 18.99 -26.10
CA ILE A 33 4.70 19.31 -24.98
C ILE A 33 4.99 18.31 -23.87
N THR A 34 5.41 18.82 -22.71
CA THR A 34 5.60 18.02 -21.50
C THR A 34 4.36 18.10 -20.63
N ASP A 35 4.01 16.97 -20.03
CA ASP A 35 2.96 16.90 -19.02
C ASP A 35 3.34 17.66 -17.74
N LYS A 36 2.32 18.09 -17.00
CA LYS A 36 2.47 18.70 -15.67
C LYS A 36 1.54 17.95 -14.73
N ASN A 37 1.96 17.83 -13.47
CA ASN A 37 1.14 17.22 -12.44
C ASN A 37 -0.02 18.16 -12.04
N ASP A 38 -1.08 18.18 -12.84
CA ASP A 38 -2.30 18.95 -12.62
C ASP A 38 -3.51 18.07 -12.23
N HIS A 39 -3.30 16.76 -12.06
CA HIS A 39 -4.27 15.84 -11.50
C HIS A 39 -3.68 15.05 -10.33
N ALA A 40 -4.22 15.25 -9.13
CA ALA A 40 -3.82 14.44 -7.98
C ALA A 40 -4.37 13.00 -8.10
N PRO A 41 -3.65 11.99 -7.56
CA PRO A 41 -4.07 10.61 -7.53
C PRO A 41 -5.20 10.45 -6.53
N GLU A 42 -6.24 9.74 -6.96
CA GLU A 42 -7.44 9.51 -6.19
C GLU A 42 -7.68 8.02 -6.01
N PHE A 43 -7.84 7.58 -4.77
CA PHE A 43 -8.30 6.22 -4.52
C PHE A 43 -9.67 6.02 -5.17
N THR A 44 -9.79 4.92 -5.90
CA THR A 44 -11.05 4.50 -6.51
C THR A 44 -11.52 3.22 -5.85
N HIS A 45 -12.83 2.99 -5.83
CA HIS A 45 -13.39 1.75 -5.30
C HIS A 45 -13.38 0.67 -6.39
N SER A 46 -13.20 -0.59 -6.00
CA SER A 46 -13.55 -1.70 -6.90
C SER A 46 -15.06 -1.66 -7.20
N LEU A 47 -15.41 -2.00 -8.44
CA LEU A 47 -16.61 -1.63 -9.23
C LEU A 47 -18.02 -1.95 -8.66
N MET A 48 -18.21 -2.20 -7.36
CA MET A 48 -19.49 -2.72 -6.83
C MET A 48 -20.11 -1.98 -5.65
N GLN A 49 -19.68 -0.76 -5.31
CA GLN A 49 -20.43 0.04 -4.34
C GLN A 49 -20.35 1.55 -4.61
N LEU A 50 -21.09 2.00 -5.63
CA LEU A 50 -21.51 3.40 -5.73
C LEU A 50 -22.53 3.69 -4.62
N VAL A 51 -22.08 3.78 -3.37
CA VAL A 51 -22.86 4.49 -2.35
C VAL A 51 -22.60 5.97 -2.60
N THR A 52 -23.47 6.56 -3.42
CA THR A 52 -23.55 8.01 -3.63
C THR A 52 -23.69 8.70 -2.27
N GLY A 53 -22.60 9.27 -1.75
CA GLY A 53 -22.58 10.00 -0.49
C GLY A 53 -21.37 9.75 0.42
N MET A 54 -20.51 8.77 0.15
CA MET A 54 -19.26 8.60 0.91
C MET A 54 -18.20 9.62 0.45
N THR A 55 -17.72 10.43 1.38
CA THR A 55 -16.67 11.45 1.15
C THR A 55 -15.25 10.92 1.32
N HIS A 56 -15.10 9.68 1.80
CA HIS A 56 -13.82 9.05 2.14
C HIS A 56 -13.82 7.59 1.68
N VAL A 57 -12.73 7.16 1.04
CA VAL A 57 -12.64 5.83 0.44
C VAL A 57 -12.26 4.79 1.50
N GLN A 58 -12.90 3.63 1.46
CA GLN A 58 -12.67 2.55 2.42
C GLN A 58 -12.38 1.23 1.71
N PHE A 59 -11.42 0.47 2.23
CA PHE A 59 -11.09 -0.87 1.78
C PHE A 59 -11.27 -1.86 2.93
N GLN A 60 -11.60 -3.10 2.61
CA GLN A 60 -11.76 -4.18 3.58
C GLN A 60 -10.93 -5.38 3.16
N ALA A 61 -10.26 -6.00 4.12
CA ALA A 61 -9.49 -7.21 3.92
C ALA A 61 -9.59 -8.13 5.13
N ASN A 62 -9.42 -9.43 4.88
CA ASN A 62 -9.32 -10.44 5.92
C ASN A 62 -7.97 -11.14 5.76
N VAL A 63 -7.30 -11.43 6.87
CA VAL A 63 -6.04 -12.17 6.88
C VAL A 63 -6.10 -13.23 7.97
N ASP A 64 -5.59 -14.42 7.68
CA ASP A 64 -5.39 -15.44 8.69
C ASP A 64 -4.27 -14.98 9.64
N GLU A 65 -4.42 -15.22 10.93
CA GLU A 65 -3.33 -14.95 11.88
C GLU A 65 -2.09 -15.80 11.57
N GLY A 66 -0.93 -15.33 12.04
CA GLY A 66 0.36 -15.96 11.71
C GLY A 66 0.81 -15.83 10.25
N SER A 67 -0.05 -15.38 9.33
CA SER A 67 0.27 -15.22 7.91
C SER A 67 1.11 -13.96 7.63
N THR A 68 1.74 -13.91 6.45
CA THR A 68 2.43 -12.74 5.90
C THR A 68 2.22 -12.70 4.38
N GLY A 69 2.38 -11.53 3.76
CA GLY A 69 2.21 -11.34 2.32
C GLY A 69 1.17 -10.28 1.97
N VAL A 70 0.71 -10.28 0.71
CA VAL A 70 -0.22 -9.26 0.18
C VAL A 70 -1.59 -9.40 0.83
N VAL A 71 -2.11 -8.29 1.36
CA VAL A 71 -3.40 -8.19 2.04
C VAL A 71 -4.47 -7.68 1.10
N VAL A 72 -4.22 -6.55 0.43
CA VAL A 72 -5.17 -5.90 -0.47
C VAL A 72 -4.45 -4.96 -1.43
N ASN A 73 -4.95 -4.87 -2.66
CA ASN A 73 -4.54 -3.84 -3.61
C ASN A 73 -5.50 -2.65 -3.54
N LEU A 74 -4.94 -1.47 -3.38
CA LEU A 74 -5.67 -0.21 -3.31
C LEU A 74 -5.68 0.41 -4.71
N THR A 75 -6.85 0.42 -5.33
CA THR A 75 -7.05 1.00 -6.65
C THR A 75 -6.95 2.52 -6.61
N VAL A 76 -6.22 3.10 -7.57
CA VAL A 76 -6.00 4.54 -7.73
C VAL A 76 -6.27 4.94 -9.19
N ASP A 77 -6.81 6.14 -9.39
CA ASP A 77 -6.92 6.79 -10.71
C ASP A 77 -6.14 8.09 -10.69
N ASP A 78 -5.44 8.35 -11.79
CA ASP A 78 -4.70 9.58 -12.06
C ASP A 78 -4.75 9.84 -13.56
N ARG A 79 -4.99 11.11 -13.94
CA ARG A 79 -5.28 11.51 -15.33
C ARG A 79 -4.07 12.10 -16.06
N ASP A 80 -2.95 12.21 -15.37
CA ASP A 80 -1.68 12.66 -15.93
C ASP A 80 -1.02 11.55 -16.78
N ASP A 81 0.08 11.88 -17.46
CA ASP A 81 0.73 10.96 -18.40
C ASP A 81 1.38 9.78 -17.64
N PRO A 82 0.96 8.51 -17.89
CA PRO A 82 1.52 7.33 -17.21
C PRO A 82 3.02 7.11 -17.39
N ALA A 83 3.64 7.75 -18.39
CA ALA A 83 5.08 7.68 -18.59
C ALA A 83 5.88 8.59 -17.64
N THR A 84 5.22 9.45 -16.84
CA THR A 84 5.86 10.52 -16.06
C THR A 84 5.71 10.33 -14.55
N GLY A 85 6.49 11.10 -13.77
CA GLY A 85 6.35 11.15 -12.31
C GLY A 85 5.07 11.84 -11.84
N ALA A 86 4.38 12.57 -12.73
CA ALA A 86 3.08 13.16 -12.46
C ALA A 86 2.01 12.09 -12.25
N TRP A 87 2.09 10.95 -12.94
CA TRP A 87 1.13 9.86 -12.77
C TRP A 87 1.56 8.82 -11.71
N ARG A 88 2.86 8.61 -11.53
CA ARG A 88 3.37 7.56 -10.62
C ARG A 88 3.02 7.84 -9.16
N ALA A 89 2.30 6.92 -8.54
CA ALA A 89 1.86 6.99 -7.17
C ALA A 89 2.96 6.58 -6.19
N ILE A 90 2.98 7.24 -5.03
CA ILE A 90 3.79 6.93 -3.85
C ILE A 90 2.84 6.84 -2.66
N TYR A 91 2.84 5.68 -2.01
CA TYR A 91 1.95 5.37 -0.90
C TYR A 91 2.66 5.50 0.45
N SER A 92 1.90 5.88 1.48
CA SER A 92 2.37 5.88 2.85
C SER A 92 1.26 5.51 3.84
N ILE A 93 1.65 4.77 4.88
CA ILE A 93 0.79 4.51 6.04
C ILE A 93 0.97 5.69 7.01
N ILE A 94 -0.05 6.52 7.16
CA ILE A 94 0.01 7.74 7.97
C ILE A 94 -0.64 7.57 9.36
N ASN A 95 -1.39 6.48 9.58
CA ASN A 95 -1.93 6.11 10.89
C ASN A 95 -2.29 4.61 10.95
N GLY A 96 -2.39 4.05 12.15
CA GLY A 96 -2.96 2.72 12.40
C GLY A 96 -1.96 1.56 12.53
N ASP A 97 -0.66 1.80 12.32
CA ASP A 97 0.39 0.78 12.38
C ASP A 97 1.52 1.11 13.39
N PRO A 98 1.25 1.10 14.70
CA PRO A 98 2.26 1.42 15.72
C PRO A 98 3.36 0.36 15.84
N THR A 99 3.10 -0.88 15.42
CA THR A 99 4.04 -2.01 15.50
C THR A 99 4.86 -2.19 14.22
N GLN A 100 4.59 -1.40 13.17
CA GLN A 100 5.22 -1.53 11.85
C GLN A 100 5.07 -2.96 11.33
N SER A 101 3.85 -3.47 11.35
CA SER A 101 3.51 -4.81 10.86
C SER A 101 3.08 -4.78 9.40
N PHE A 102 2.72 -3.61 8.88
CA PHE A 102 2.26 -3.42 7.51
C PHE A 102 3.30 -2.66 6.68
N GLU A 103 3.33 -2.98 5.39
CA GLU A 103 4.11 -2.26 4.39
C GLU A 103 3.22 -2.00 3.17
N ILE A 104 3.41 -0.86 2.51
CA ILE A 104 2.71 -0.54 1.28
C ILE A 104 3.70 -0.13 0.20
N GLN A 105 3.54 -0.71 -0.98
CA GLN A 105 4.39 -0.43 -2.14
C GLN A 105 3.53 -0.14 -3.36
N THR A 106 4.05 0.70 -4.27
CA THR A 106 3.41 0.93 -5.57
C THR A 106 3.64 -0.28 -6.45
N ASN A 107 2.57 -0.84 -7.00
CA ASN A 107 2.66 -1.86 -8.04
C ASN A 107 3.11 -1.19 -9.36
N PRO A 108 4.27 -1.58 -9.93
CA PRO A 108 4.81 -0.94 -11.12
C PRO A 108 3.97 -1.17 -12.39
N ASP A 109 3.11 -2.20 -12.41
CA ASP A 109 2.34 -2.58 -13.59
C ASP A 109 1.06 -1.75 -13.75
N ASN A 110 0.46 -1.31 -12.64
CA ASN A 110 -0.86 -0.69 -12.64
C ASN A 110 -1.03 0.50 -11.66
N ASN A 111 0.06 0.93 -11.01
CA ASN A 111 0.10 2.04 -10.04
C ASN A 111 -0.67 1.81 -8.73
N GLU A 112 -1.29 0.63 -8.55
CA GLU A 112 -2.07 0.33 -7.35
C GLU A 112 -1.19 0.21 -6.10
N GLY A 113 -1.75 0.53 -4.94
CA GLY A 113 -1.07 0.37 -3.66
C GLY A 113 -1.18 -1.07 -3.17
N MET A 114 -0.08 -1.82 -3.21
CA MET A 114 -0.02 -3.20 -2.71
C MET A 114 0.28 -3.18 -1.21
N LEU A 115 -0.77 -3.26 -0.39
CA LEU A 115 -0.63 -3.35 1.07
C LEU A 115 -0.31 -4.80 1.45
N SER A 116 0.75 -5.00 2.22
CA SER A 116 1.26 -6.29 2.64
C SER A 116 1.49 -6.34 4.14
N LEU A 117 1.39 -7.54 4.71
CA LEU A 117 1.74 -7.85 6.08
C LEU A 117 3.16 -8.42 6.15
N ILE A 118 4.05 -7.72 6.86
CA ILE A 118 5.47 -8.09 7.00
C ILE A 118 5.81 -8.72 8.35
N LYS A 119 4.89 -8.62 9.32
CA LYS A 119 4.98 -9.31 10.62
C LYS A 119 3.65 -10.02 10.88
N PRO A 120 3.67 -11.27 11.36
CA PRO A 120 2.46 -11.99 11.69
C PRO A 120 1.66 -11.23 12.75
N LEU A 121 0.35 -11.28 12.62
CA LEU A 121 -0.60 -10.78 13.61
C LEU A 121 -1.20 -11.96 14.37
N ASP A 122 -1.77 -11.66 15.52
CA ASP A 122 -2.28 -12.60 16.51
C ASP A 122 -3.71 -12.21 16.84
N TYR A 123 -4.65 -13.11 16.59
CA TYR A 123 -6.07 -12.89 16.75
C TYR A 123 -6.41 -12.63 18.23
N GLU A 124 -5.83 -13.43 19.13
CA GLU A 124 -5.91 -13.35 20.59
C GLU A 124 -5.48 -12.00 21.14
N SER A 125 -4.53 -11.34 20.47
CA SER A 125 -4.05 -10.00 20.83
C SER A 125 -4.96 -8.89 20.32
N LEU A 126 -5.23 -8.84 19.01
CA LEU A 126 -6.04 -7.79 18.40
C LEU A 126 -6.69 -8.23 17.08
N VAL A 127 -8.01 -8.38 17.11
CA VAL A 127 -8.81 -8.87 15.97
C VAL A 127 -8.96 -7.85 14.82
N PHE A 128 -8.89 -6.55 15.10
CA PHE A 128 -9.20 -5.51 14.11
C PHE A 128 -8.11 -4.43 14.02
N HIS A 129 -7.64 -4.18 12.81
CA HIS A 129 -6.74 -3.07 12.48
C HIS A 129 -7.44 -2.07 11.56
N THR A 130 -7.17 -0.78 11.79
CA THR A 130 -7.65 0.31 10.93
C THR A 130 -6.48 1.18 10.54
N LEU A 131 -6.11 1.14 9.26
CA LEU A 131 -5.01 1.92 8.71
C LEU A 131 -5.54 3.14 7.96
N LEU A 132 -4.81 4.26 8.06
CA LEU A 132 -5.04 5.41 7.21
C LEU A 132 -3.87 5.52 6.22
N ILE A 133 -4.19 5.42 4.94
CA ILE A 133 -3.24 5.43 3.84
C ILE A 133 -3.37 6.75 3.09
N LYS A 134 -2.23 7.32 2.69
CA LYS A 134 -2.15 8.49 1.81
C LYS A 134 -1.44 8.09 0.51
N VAL A 135 -1.90 8.65 -0.60
CA VAL A 135 -1.22 8.58 -1.90
C VAL A 135 -0.82 9.98 -2.37
N GLU A 136 0.36 10.08 -2.95
CA GLU A 136 0.94 11.27 -3.57
C GLU A 136 1.60 10.88 -4.90
N ASN A 137 1.90 11.84 -5.78
CA ASN A 137 2.72 11.54 -6.96
C ASN A 137 4.21 11.64 -6.65
N GLU A 138 5.04 11.07 -7.52
CA GLU A 138 6.49 11.26 -7.51
C GLU A 138 6.86 12.73 -7.76
N ASP A 139 6.19 13.38 -8.72
CA ASP A 139 6.36 14.79 -9.02
C ASP A 139 5.43 15.67 -8.17
N PRO A 140 5.87 16.87 -7.73
CA PRO A 140 5.00 17.76 -6.98
C PRO A 140 3.85 18.31 -7.84
N LEU A 141 2.66 18.39 -7.25
CA LEU A 141 1.49 19.05 -7.84
C LEU A 141 1.80 20.50 -8.22
N VAL A 142 1.15 20.97 -9.29
CA VAL A 142 1.16 22.40 -9.64
C VAL A 142 0.50 23.23 -8.51
N PRO A 143 0.93 24.49 -8.27
CA PRO A 143 0.48 25.28 -7.12
C PRO A 143 -1.03 25.53 -6.99
N GLU A 144 -1.77 25.34 -8.09
CA GLU A 144 -3.22 25.56 -8.16
C GLU A 144 -4.02 24.31 -7.72
N VAL A 145 -3.36 23.16 -7.59
CA VAL A 145 -3.96 21.86 -7.27
C VAL A 145 -3.41 21.37 -5.93
N GLY A 146 -4.25 20.71 -5.14
CA GLY A 146 -3.86 20.10 -3.88
C GLY A 146 -4.50 18.74 -3.71
N TYR A 147 -3.88 17.90 -2.89
CA TYR A 147 -4.44 16.61 -2.49
C TYR A 147 -5.79 16.81 -1.77
N SER A 148 -6.73 15.94 -2.09
CA SER A 148 -8.10 15.97 -1.56
C SER A 148 -8.32 14.83 -0.55
N SER A 149 -9.54 14.71 -0.02
CA SER A 149 -9.90 13.53 0.81
C SER A 149 -9.80 12.23 0.01
N SER A 150 -9.95 12.29 -1.32
CA SER A 150 -9.80 11.16 -2.23
C SER A 150 -8.35 10.65 -2.33
N SER A 151 -7.36 11.47 -1.97
CA SER A 151 -5.94 11.06 -1.87
C SER A 151 -5.62 10.35 -0.55
N THR A 152 -6.64 10.08 0.27
CA THR A 152 -6.53 9.26 1.48
C THR A 152 -7.59 8.16 1.49
N ALA A 153 -7.25 7.01 2.05
CA ALA A 153 -8.18 5.90 2.21
C ALA A 153 -8.01 5.22 3.56
N THR A 154 -9.10 4.68 4.10
CA THR A 154 -9.07 3.86 5.30
C THR A 154 -9.14 2.39 4.93
N VAL A 155 -8.24 1.58 5.49
CA VAL A 155 -8.25 0.12 5.29
C VAL A 155 -8.62 -0.55 6.60
N HIS A 156 -9.74 -1.29 6.58
CA HIS A 156 -10.19 -2.12 7.68
C HIS A 156 -9.74 -3.56 7.47
N ILE A 157 -8.96 -4.07 8.41
CA ILE A 157 -8.38 -5.42 8.33
C ILE A 157 -8.93 -6.23 9.49
N THR A 158 -9.54 -7.36 9.16
CA THR A 158 -10.04 -8.33 10.13
C THR A 158 -9.10 -9.51 10.18
N ILE A 159 -8.63 -9.86 11.38
CA ILE A 159 -7.84 -11.07 11.59
C ILE A 159 -8.81 -12.24 11.74
N LEU A 160 -8.54 -13.33 11.03
CA LEU A 160 -9.26 -14.57 11.15
C LEU A 160 -8.48 -15.50 12.10
N ASP A 161 -9.19 -15.98 13.11
CA ASP A 161 -8.74 -16.97 14.10
C ASP A 161 -8.37 -18.28 13.39
N VAL A 162 -7.17 -18.78 13.69
CA VAL A 162 -6.59 -20.04 13.27
C VAL A 162 -6.20 -20.82 14.52
N ASN A 163 -6.98 -21.85 14.82
CA ASN A 163 -6.74 -22.79 15.92
C ASN A 163 -5.25 -23.09 16.19
N GLU A 164 -4.75 -22.63 17.31
CA GLU A 164 -3.39 -22.87 17.76
C GLU A 164 -3.30 -24.11 18.67
N GLY A 165 -2.07 -24.46 19.05
CA GLY A 165 -1.81 -25.55 19.99
C GLY A 165 -1.57 -24.99 21.41
N PRO A 166 -1.87 -25.75 22.47
CA PRO A 166 -1.58 -25.33 23.82
C PRO A 166 -0.08 -25.14 24.05
N VAL A 167 0.28 -24.06 24.73
CA VAL A 167 1.67 -23.67 25.02
C VAL A 167 2.00 -23.90 26.49
N PHE A 168 3.20 -24.42 26.77
CA PHE A 168 3.70 -24.59 28.13
C PHE A 168 4.38 -23.32 28.65
N PHE A 169 4.21 -23.03 29.95
CA PHE A 169 4.96 -21.97 30.61
C PHE A 169 5.46 -22.41 32.00
N PRO A 170 6.78 -22.34 32.29
CA PRO A 170 7.86 -21.92 31.39
C PRO A 170 8.28 -23.02 30.41
N ASP A 171 8.79 -22.63 29.24
CA ASP A 171 9.39 -23.52 28.24
C ASP A 171 10.77 -22.99 27.78
N PRO A 172 11.88 -23.71 28.03
CA PRO A 172 11.97 -24.99 28.73
C PRO A 172 11.87 -24.82 30.26
N LEU A 173 11.15 -25.72 30.93
CA LEU A 173 11.25 -25.83 32.39
C LEU A 173 12.58 -26.48 32.77
N GLN A 174 13.39 -25.76 33.55
CA GLN A 174 14.58 -26.34 34.18
C GLN A 174 14.34 -26.62 35.67
N VAL A 175 14.62 -27.86 36.09
CA VAL A 175 14.45 -28.32 37.48
C VAL A 175 15.73 -28.95 37.98
N THR A 176 16.22 -28.49 39.13
CA THR A 176 17.36 -29.08 39.83
C THR A 176 16.88 -29.76 41.12
N LYS A 177 17.27 -31.03 41.32
CA LYS A 177 16.95 -31.82 42.53
C LYS A 177 18.20 -32.54 43.02
N MET A 178 18.21 -32.91 44.29
CA MET A 178 19.25 -33.77 44.84
C MET A 178 19.10 -35.21 44.31
N GLU A 179 20.21 -35.92 44.14
CA GLU A 179 20.22 -37.29 43.61
C GLU A 179 19.50 -38.29 44.53
N ASN A 180 19.39 -37.99 45.82
CA ASN A 180 18.86 -38.87 46.84
C ASN A 180 17.40 -38.53 47.24
N ILE A 181 16.62 -37.89 46.36
CA ILE A 181 15.21 -37.63 46.65
C ILE A 181 14.42 -38.95 46.83
N PRO A 182 13.53 -39.05 47.84
CA PRO A 182 12.71 -40.24 48.04
C PRO A 182 11.79 -40.55 46.86
N LEU A 183 11.43 -41.82 46.69
CA LEU A 183 10.44 -42.24 45.70
C LEU A 183 9.08 -41.58 45.97
N GLY A 184 8.41 -41.15 44.89
CA GLY A 184 7.14 -40.41 44.96
C GLY A 184 7.30 -38.91 45.26
N SER A 185 8.54 -38.39 45.32
CA SER A 185 8.78 -36.96 45.47
C SER A 185 8.23 -36.18 44.27
N PHE A 186 7.53 -35.08 44.54
CA PHE A 186 7.12 -34.13 43.53
C PHE A 186 8.35 -33.43 42.90
N VAL A 187 8.46 -33.53 41.58
CA VAL A 187 9.58 -32.94 40.82
C VAL A 187 9.23 -31.52 40.41
N ALA A 188 8.16 -31.36 39.62
CA ALA A 188 7.66 -30.08 39.15
C ALA A 188 6.20 -30.17 38.69
N LEU A 189 5.58 -29.01 38.53
CA LEU A 189 4.27 -28.81 37.91
C LEU A 189 4.49 -27.97 36.64
N LEU A 190 3.96 -28.43 35.52
CA LEU A 190 3.88 -27.69 34.26
C LEU A 190 2.45 -27.23 34.06
N ASN A 191 2.29 -25.98 33.65
CA ASN A 191 1.00 -25.48 33.19
C ASN A 191 1.06 -25.33 31.67
N ALA A 192 0.03 -25.82 30.99
CA ALA A 192 -0.24 -25.54 29.59
C ALA A 192 -1.48 -24.65 29.50
N THR A 193 -1.46 -23.69 28.58
CA THR A 193 -2.60 -22.82 28.29
C THR A 193 -2.88 -22.89 26.80
N ASP A 194 -4.14 -23.04 26.43
CA ASP A 194 -4.60 -22.91 25.06
C ASP A 194 -4.88 -21.42 24.81
N PRO A 195 -4.22 -20.78 23.84
CA PRO A 195 -4.42 -19.37 23.56
C PRO A 195 -5.81 -19.08 22.96
N ASP A 196 -6.42 -20.03 22.24
CA ASP A 196 -7.68 -19.85 21.52
C ASP A 196 -8.84 -19.42 22.44
N VAL A 197 -9.48 -18.28 22.15
CA VAL A 197 -10.54 -17.72 23.03
C VAL A 197 -11.94 -18.29 22.76
N LEU A 198 -12.24 -18.68 21.52
CA LEU A 198 -13.61 -19.00 21.07
C LEU A 198 -13.93 -20.48 20.94
N GLN A 199 -12.94 -21.35 21.08
CA GLN A 199 -13.17 -22.79 21.07
C GLN A 199 -13.28 -23.30 22.50
N SER A 200 -14.33 -24.07 22.81
CA SER A 200 -14.40 -24.81 24.07
C SER A 200 -13.36 -25.95 24.03
N GLN A 201 -12.09 -25.60 24.15
CA GLN A 201 -10.96 -26.51 24.14
C GLN A 201 -10.85 -27.13 25.54
N SER A 202 -10.72 -28.45 25.60
CA SER A 202 -10.34 -29.13 26.85
C SER A 202 -8.94 -29.69 26.70
N ILE A 203 -7.98 -29.11 27.42
CA ILE A 203 -6.63 -29.66 27.56
C ILE A 203 -6.75 -30.95 28.41
N ARG A 204 -6.26 -32.09 27.92
CA ARG A 204 -6.25 -33.39 28.62
C ARG A 204 -4.85 -33.93 28.83
#